data_AF-A0A955PUG3-F1
#
_entry.id   AF-A0A955PUG3-F1
#
_cell.length_a   1.000
_cell.length_b   1.000
_cell.length_c   1.000
_cell.angle_alpha   90.00
_cell.angle_beta   90.00
_cell.angle_gamma   90.00
#
_symmetry.space_group_name_H-M   'P 1'
#
loop_
_entity.id
_entity.type
_entity.pdbx_description
1 polymer ?
#
loop_
_entity_poly.entity_id
_entity_poly.type
_entity_poly.pdbx_seq_one_letter_code
_entity_poly.pdbx_strand_id
1 'polypeptide(L)'
;MGLVHGLHFNNLRGDIYGGMVAAVVALPLALAFGVASGLGAIAGLYGAIFVGFFAALFGGTPAQVSGPTGPMTVVMAGIVTIFTGNPGLALMAVILGGVFQILLGLSRVGQYIALVPYPVVSGFMSGIGCIILILQLGPLVGHAASPEGVVTTLKAIPGFYGNPVWDAALAGVLVLAIMYLTPGRIAKVAPPSLLALLVVTPLAYAFLPDAPTIG
;
A
#
# COMPACT_ATOMS: atom_id res chain seq x y z
N MET A 1 11.22 1.65 -31.42
CA MET A 1 10.76 1.75 -30.00
C MET A 1 9.26 1.92 -30.05
N GLY A 2 8.49 0.87 -29.78
CA GLY A 2 7.05 1.01 -29.60
C GLY A 2 6.80 1.74 -28.28
N LEU A 3 5.86 2.68 -28.27
CA LEU A 3 5.39 3.34 -27.03
C LEU A 3 4.67 2.35 -26.10
N VAL A 4 4.18 1.24 -26.66
CA VAL A 4 3.51 0.16 -25.93
C VAL A 4 4.29 -1.14 -26.13
N HIS A 5 4.72 -1.74 -25.03
CA HIS A 5 5.51 -2.97 -25.05
C HIS A 5 4.65 -4.18 -24.68
N GLY A 6 4.72 -5.26 -25.47
CA GLY A 6 4.08 -6.53 -25.12
C GLY A 6 2.56 -6.59 -25.29
N LEU A 7 1.92 -5.58 -25.88
CA LEU A 7 0.48 -5.64 -26.17
C LEU A 7 0.24 -6.49 -27.43
N HIS A 8 -0.35 -7.67 -27.23
CA HIS A 8 -0.80 -8.58 -28.28
C HIS A 8 -2.10 -9.27 -27.87
N PHE A 9 -2.88 -9.74 -28.85
CA PHE A 9 -4.16 -10.40 -28.56
C PHE A 9 -4.06 -11.93 -28.45
N ASN A 10 -2.86 -12.49 -28.55
CA ASN A 10 -2.62 -13.94 -28.55
C ASN A 10 -2.83 -14.60 -27.17
N ASN A 11 -2.91 -13.81 -26.09
CA ASN A 11 -3.10 -14.30 -24.72
C ASN A 11 -4.29 -13.62 -24.01
N LEU A 12 -5.30 -13.15 -24.75
CA LEU A 12 -6.40 -12.36 -24.19
C LEU A 12 -7.05 -13.01 -22.96
N ARG A 13 -7.25 -14.33 -22.99
CA ARG A 13 -7.80 -15.08 -21.86
C ARG A 13 -6.89 -14.97 -20.63
N GLY A 14 -5.60 -15.25 -20.79
CA GLY A 14 -4.62 -15.20 -19.71
C GLY A 14 -4.46 -13.79 -19.14
N ASP A 15 -4.44 -12.78 -20.01
CA ASP A 15 -4.28 -11.37 -19.61
C ASP A 15 -5.50 -10.87 -18.81
N ILE A 16 -6.72 -11.25 -19.22
CA ILE A 16 -7.95 -10.93 -18.49
C ILE A 16 -7.97 -11.60 -17.11
N TYR A 17 -7.68 -12.91 -17.02
CA TYR A 17 -7.64 -13.60 -15.73
C TYR A 17 -6.54 -13.07 -14.82
N GLY A 18 -5.33 -12.86 -15.36
CA GLY A 18 -4.20 -12.30 -14.63
C GLY A 18 -4.49 -10.89 -14.12
N GLY A 19 -5.06 -10.02 -14.97
CA GLY A 19 -5.46 -8.68 -14.60
C GLY A 19 -6.53 -8.64 -13.52
N MET A 20 -7.54 -9.51 -13.59
CA MET A 20 -8.56 -9.63 -12.54
C MET A 20 -7.96 -10.08 -11.20
N VAL A 21 -7.11 -11.11 -11.21
CA VAL A 21 -6.44 -11.58 -9.97
C VAL A 21 -5.54 -10.49 -9.40
N ALA A 22 -4.78 -9.79 -10.24
CA ALA A 22 -3.94 -8.67 -9.83
C ALA A 22 -4.75 -7.53 -9.21
N ALA A 23 -5.88 -7.16 -9.81
CA ALA A 23 -6.78 -6.12 -9.29
C ALA A 23 -7.36 -6.51 -7.92
N VAL A 24 -7.78 -7.77 -7.76
CA VAL A 24 -8.31 -8.31 -6.51
C VAL A 24 -7.27 -8.27 -5.38
N VAL A 25 -6.01 -8.61 -5.68
CA VAL A 25 -4.91 -8.55 -4.71
C VAL A 25 -4.50 -7.11 -4.40
N ALA A 26 -4.51 -6.23 -5.41
CA ALA A 26 -4.07 -4.85 -5.28
C ALA A 26 -5.04 -3.98 -4.49
N LEU A 27 -6.36 -4.25 -4.55
CA LEU A 27 -7.38 -3.40 -3.94
C LEU A 27 -7.19 -3.22 -2.42
N PRO A 28 -7.09 -4.28 -1.59
CA PRO A 28 -6.87 -4.10 -0.15
C PRO A 28 -5.54 -3.39 0.17
N LEU A 29 -4.49 -3.70 -0.59
CA LEU A 29 -3.16 -3.10 -0.41
C LEU A 29 -3.18 -1.59 -0.73
N ALA A 30 -3.85 -1.19 -1.82
CA ALA A 30 -3.96 0.20 -2.23
C ALA A 30 -4.70 1.05 -1.18
N LEU A 31 -5.80 0.53 -0.62
CA LEU A 31 -6.54 1.20 0.45
C LEU A 31 -5.66 1.35 1.70
N ALA A 32 -5.03 0.27 2.16
CA ALA A 32 -4.17 0.27 3.34
C ALA A 32 -2.99 1.25 3.18
N PHE A 33 -2.33 1.24 2.03
CA PHE A 33 -1.20 2.13 1.74
C PHE A 33 -1.61 3.59 1.57
N GLY A 34 -2.79 3.88 1.02
CA GLY A 34 -3.33 5.24 0.98
C GLY A 34 -3.50 5.83 2.38
N VAL A 35 -4.11 5.07 3.28
CA VAL A 35 -4.31 5.48 4.69
C VAL A 35 -3.00 5.62 5.43
N ALA A 36 -2.11 4.63 5.31
CA ALA A 36 -0.82 4.64 5.99
C ALA A 36 0.09 5.79 5.51
N SER A 37 -0.11 6.31 4.29
CA SER A 37 0.59 7.51 3.79
C SER A 37 0.05 8.83 4.34
N GLY A 38 -1.10 8.83 5.03
CA GLY A 38 -1.77 10.04 5.49
C GLY A 38 -2.59 10.79 4.42
N LEU A 39 -2.57 10.36 3.15
CA LEU A 39 -3.40 10.94 2.08
C LEU A 39 -4.82 10.38 2.00
N GLY A 40 -5.09 9.27 2.69
CA GLY A 40 -6.39 8.61 2.71
C GLY A 40 -6.54 7.50 1.66
N ALA A 41 -7.56 6.66 1.86
CA ALA A 41 -7.79 5.46 1.04
C ALA A 41 -8.04 5.77 -0.44
N ILE A 42 -8.77 6.86 -0.72
CA ILE A 42 -9.11 7.29 -2.08
C ILE A 42 -7.85 7.61 -2.87
N ALA A 43 -6.87 8.28 -2.26
CA ALA A 43 -5.60 8.59 -2.91
C ALA A 43 -4.81 7.33 -3.25
N GLY A 44 -4.81 6.34 -2.36
CA GLY A 44 -4.20 5.03 -2.61
C GLY A 44 -4.85 4.29 -3.79
N LEU A 45 -6.19 4.30 -3.86
CA LEU A 45 -6.95 3.67 -4.94
C LEU A 45 -6.67 4.34 -6.30
N TYR A 46 -6.78 5.68 -6.38
CA TYR A 46 -6.43 6.40 -7.61
C TYR A 46 -4.96 6.22 -7.98
N GLY A 47 -4.06 6.21 -7.00
CA GLY A 47 -2.66 5.91 -7.22
C GLY A 47 -2.46 4.55 -7.87
N ALA A 48 -3.12 3.50 -7.37
CA ALA A 48 -3.04 2.16 -7.97
C ALA A 48 -3.59 2.12 -9.40
N ILE A 49 -4.72 2.78 -9.67
CA ILE A 49 -5.33 2.82 -11.00
C ILE A 49 -4.43 3.54 -12.01
N PHE A 50 -4.02 4.77 -11.71
CA PHE A 50 -3.25 5.59 -12.65
C PHE A 50 -1.82 5.07 -12.83
N VAL A 51 -1.14 4.70 -11.74
CA VAL A 51 0.21 4.13 -11.83
C VAL A 51 0.16 2.78 -12.55
N GLY A 52 -0.80 1.91 -12.23
CA GLY A 52 -0.98 0.63 -12.90
C GLY A 52 -1.22 0.78 -14.40
N PHE A 53 -2.12 1.67 -14.80
CA PHE A 53 -2.45 1.92 -16.20
C PHE A 53 -1.27 2.49 -16.99
N PHE A 54 -0.69 3.61 -16.53
CA PHE A 54 0.37 4.28 -17.29
C PHE A 54 1.69 3.53 -17.27
N ALA A 55 2.04 2.87 -16.16
CA ALA A 55 3.25 2.06 -16.11
C ALA A 55 3.12 0.77 -16.94
N ALA A 56 1.93 0.18 -17.06
CA ALA A 56 1.71 -0.95 -17.97
C ALA A 56 1.77 -0.51 -19.44
N LEU A 57 1.22 0.67 -19.77
CA LEU A 57 1.19 1.18 -21.14
C LEU A 57 2.57 1.60 -21.65
N PHE A 58 3.32 2.38 -20.85
CA PHE A 58 4.61 2.96 -21.23
C PHE A 58 5.82 2.22 -20.66
N GLY A 59 5.61 1.14 -19.90
CA GLY A 59 6.65 0.35 -19.27
C GLY A 59 7.39 -0.59 -20.23
N GLY A 60 8.47 -1.18 -19.73
CA GLY A 60 9.30 -2.14 -20.48
C GLY A 60 9.03 -3.62 -20.18
N THR A 61 8.13 -3.92 -19.23
CA THR A 61 7.95 -5.28 -18.69
C THR A 61 6.48 -5.73 -18.82
N PRO A 62 6.14 -6.62 -19.77
CA PRO A 62 4.75 -6.93 -20.11
C PRO A 62 3.87 -7.48 -18.97
N ALA A 63 4.45 -8.23 -18.03
CA ALA A 63 3.71 -8.85 -16.92
C ALA A 63 3.81 -8.07 -15.59
N GLN A 64 4.41 -6.88 -15.59
CA GLN A 64 4.64 -6.12 -14.37
C GLN A 64 3.39 -5.36 -13.93
N VAL A 65 2.94 -5.62 -12.71
CA VAL A 65 1.86 -4.87 -12.05
C VAL A 65 2.48 -3.75 -11.22
N SER A 66 2.04 -2.51 -11.47
CA SER A 66 2.54 -1.32 -10.79
C SER A 66 1.45 -0.68 -9.94
N GLY A 67 1.82 -0.09 -8.81
CA GLY A 67 0.90 0.55 -7.88
C GLY A 67 1.65 1.11 -6.66
N PRO A 68 0.92 1.66 -5.66
CA PRO A 68 1.53 2.08 -4.41
C PRO A 68 2.15 0.86 -3.69
N THR A 69 3.35 1.05 -3.15
CA THR A 69 4.09 0.01 -2.42
C THR A 69 4.47 0.52 -1.03
N GLY A 70 4.73 -0.39 -0.10
CA GLY A 70 5.16 -0.06 1.26
C GLY A 70 6.29 0.99 1.34
N PRO A 71 7.41 0.85 0.59
CA PRO A 71 8.45 1.88 0.54
C PRO A 71 7.94 3.26 0.12
N MET A 72 7.14 3.32 -0.95
CA MET A 72 6.58 4.59 -1.43
C MET A 72 5.61 5.20 -0.42
N THR A 73 4.81 4.38 0.25
CA THR A 73 3.89 4.80 1.32
C THR A 73 4.62 5.41 2.49
N VAL A 74 5.72 4.79 2.95
CA VAL A 74 6.50 5.30 4.09
C VAL A 74 7.17 6.62 3.73
N VAL A 75 7.75 6.73 2.53
CA VAL A 75 8.31 8.00 2.05
C VAL A 75 7.22 9.07 1.96
N MET A 76 6.06 8.70 1.43
CA MET A 76 4.93 9.64 1.29
C MET A 76 4.40 10.10 2.65
N ALA A 77 4.31 9.21 3.64
CA ALA A 77 3.95 9.58 5.01
C ALA A 77 4.90 10.67 5.54
N GLY A 78 6.21 10.51 5.36
CA GLY A 78 7.19 11.53 5.74
C GLY A 78 7.05 12.84 4.97
N ILE A 79 6.75 12.80 3.67
CA ILE A 79 6.50 14.01 2.86
C ILE A 79 5.25 14.75 3.36
N VAL A 80 4.17 14.02 3.65
CA VAL A 80 2.93 14.60 4.19
C VAL A 80 3.18 15.25 5.55
N THR A 81 4.02 14.65 6.41
CA THR A 81 4.46 15.28 7.66
C THR A 81 5.19 16.62 7.41
N ILE A 82 6.13 16.65 6.47
CA ILE A 82 6.93 17.85 6.18
C ILE A 82 6.03 18.99 5.66
N PHE A 83 5.05 18.65 4.82
CA PHE A 83 4.12 19.60 4.21
C PHE A 83 2.73 19.56 4.86
N THR A 84 2.68 19.39 6.19
CA THR A 84 1.42 19.28 6.94
C THR A 84 0.47 20.44 6.61
N GLY A 85 -0.79 20.11 6.27
CA GLY A 85 -1.81 21.09 5.89
C GLY A 85 -1.75 21.56 4.43
N ASN A 86 -0.79 21.11 3.63
CA ASN A 86 -0.68 21.45 2.21
C ASN A 86 -0.49 20.21 1.32
N PRO A 87 -1.55 19.38 1.13
CA PRO A 87 -1.44 18.15 0.36
C PRO A 87 -1.04 18.38 -1.11
N GLY A 88 -1.29 19.58 -1.66
CA GLY A 88 -0.88 19.95 -3.00
C GLY A 88 0.65 19.91 -3.19
N LEU A 89 1.42 20.34 -2.19
CA LEU A 89 2.89 20.27 -2.22
C LEU A 89 3.39 18.83 -2.13
N ALA A 90 2.73 18.00 -1.32
CA ALA A 90 3.06 16.58 -1.24
C ALA A 90 2.81 15.86 -2.57
N LEU A 91 1.69 16.16 -3.25
CA LEU A 91 1.39 15.64 -4.58
C LEU A 91 2.35 16.18 -5.66
N MET A 92 2.79 17.43 -5.53
CA MET A 92 3.81 17.99 -6.43
C MET A 92 5.13 17.21 -6.34
N ALA A 93 5.52 16.73 -5.16
CA ALA A 93 6.68 15.87 -5.01
C ALA A 93 6.54 14.55 -5.79
N VAL A 94 5.32 13.98 -5.86
CA VAL A 94 5.03 12.79 -6.68
C VAL A 94 5.19 13.09 -8.17
N ILE A 95 4.67 14.23 -8.64
CA ILE A 95 4.83 14.68 -10.03
C ILE A 95 6.31 14.86 -10.38
N LEU A 96 7.07 15.55 -9.52
CA LEU A 96 8.52 15.74 -9.71
C LEU A 96 9.27 14.40 -9.69
N GLY A 97 8.88 13.47 -8.82
CA GLY A 97 9.42 12.11 -8.81
C GLY A 97 9.21 11.40 -10.15
N GLY A 98 8.03 11.51 -10.74
CA GLY A 98 7.74 10.98 -12.08
C GLY A 98 8.59 11.64 -13.18
N VAL A 99 8.75 12.96 -13.14
CA VAL A 99 9.63 13.68 -14.07
C VAL A 99 11.08 13.19 -13.95
N PHE A 100 11.60 13.05 -12.72
CA PHE A 100 12.94 12.51 -12.52
C PHE A 100 13.07 11.06 -12.99
N GLN A 101 12.06 10.21 -12.77
CA GLN A 101 12.05 8.84 -13.28
C GLN A 101 12.12 8.81 -14.82
N ILE A 102 11.39 9.69 -15.52
CA ILE A 102 11.46 9.82 -16.98
C ILE A 102 12.86 10.25 -17.42
N LEU A 103 13.44 11.26 -16.78
CA LEU A 103 14.80 11.74 -17.11
C LEU A 103 15.88 10.67 -16.87
N LEU A 104 15.77 9.91 -15.77
CA LEU A 104 16.66 8.80 -15.47
C LEU A 104 16.50 7.62 -16.45
N GLY A 105 15.27 7.38 -16.92
CA GLY A 105 14.98 6.41 -17.97
C GLY A 105 15.61 6.80 -19.31
N LEU A 106 15.48 8.07 -19.73
CA LEU A 106 16.04 8.59 -20.97
C LEU A 106 17.58 8.58 -20.97
N SER A 107 18.20 8.90 -19.83
CA SER A 107 19.66 8.84 -19.64
C SER A 107 20.21 7.42 -19.46
N ARG A 108 19.35 6.40 -19.42
CA ARG A 108 19.69 4.98 -19.19
C ARG A 108 20.43 4.70 -17.88
N VAL A 109 20.39 5.63 -16.93
CA VAL A 109 21.00 5.48 -15.59
C VAL A 109 20.31 4.36 -14.80
N GLY A 110 19.05 4.04 -15.13
CA GLY A 110 18.30 2.94 -14.50
C GLY A 110 19.00 1.57 -14.57
N GLN A 111 19.89 1.33 -15.53
CA GLN A 111 20.66 0.07 -15.61
C GLN A 111 21.60 -0.13 -14.41
N TYR A 112 22.03 0.95 -13.76
CA TYR A 112 22.92 0.89 -12.60
C TYR A 112 22.20 0.46 -11.32
N ILE A 113 20.86 0.44 -11.29
CA ILE A 113 20.09 -0.12 -10.17
C ILE A 113 20.43 -1.61 -9.97
N ALA A 114 20.82 -2.32 -11.03
CA ALA A 114 21.26 -3.71 -10.96
C ALA A 114 22.56 -3.90 -10.15
N LEU A 115 23.32 -2.82 -9.88
CA LEU A 115 24.55 -2.86 -9.09
C LEU A 115 24.31 -2.75 -7.58
N VAL A 116 23.08 -2.48 -7.14
CA VAL A 116 22.76 -2.37 -5.72
C VAL A 116 22.92 -3.75 -5.06
N PRO A 117 23.79 -3.89 -4.04
CA PRO A 117 24.01 -5.19 -3.41
C PRO A 117 22.75 -5.74 -2.74
N TYR A 118 22.55 -7.05 -2.80
CA TYR A 118 21.45 -7.74 -2.13
C TYR A 118 21.30 -7.36 -0.64
N PRO A 119 22.38 -7.26 0.18
CA PRO A 119 22.25 -6.86 1.58
C PRO A 119 21.60 -5.48 1.78
N VAL A 120 21.82 -4.54 0.85
CA VAL A 120 21.22 -3.19 0.92
C VAL A 120 19.72 -3.26 0.65
N VAL A 121 19.32 -3.98 -0.40
CA VAL A 121 17.90 -4.17 -0.74
C VAL A 121 17.16 -4.90 0.39
N SER A 122 17.74 -6.00 0.88
CA SER A 122 17.17 -6.77 1.99
C SER A 122 17.05 -5.95 3.28
N GLY A 123 18.10 -5.19 3.62
CA GLY A 123 18.10 -4.32 4.80
C GLY A 123 17.06 -3.20 4.70
N PHE A 124 16.99 -2.54 3.54
CA PHE A 124 15.99 -1.50 3.26
C PHE A 124 14.55 -2.03 3.36
N MET A 125 14.26 -3.17 2.73
CA MET A 125 12.93 -3.79 2.79
C MET A 125 12.55 -4.21 4.21
N SER A 126 13.50 -4.78 4.97
CA SER A 126 13.27 -5.18 6.36
C SER A 126 13.01 -3.96 7.26
N GLY A 127 13.77 -2.89 7.07
CA GLY A 127 13.59 -1.62 7.78
C GLY A 127 12.20 -1.03 7.52
N ILE A 128 11.75 -1.02 6.27
CA ILE A 128 10.39 -0.57 5.92
C ILE A 128 9.33 -1.46 6.54
N GLY A 129 9.55 -2.78 6.58
CA GLY A 129 8.66 -3.71 7.29
C GLY A 129 8.51 -3.33 8.77
N CYS A 130 9.61 -3.08 9.47
CA CYS A 130 9.59 -2.61 10.86
C CYS A 130 8.85 -1.27 11.02
N ILE A 131 9.08 -0.32 10.11
CA ILE A 131 8.40 0.98 10.10
C ILE A 131 6.89 0.78 9.97
N ILE A 132 6.44 -0.01 9.01
CA ILE A 132 5.01 -0.29 8.80
C ILE A 132 4.41 -0.94 10.04
N LEU A 133 5.07 -1.94 10.63
CA LEU A 133 4.61 -2.58 11.87
C LEU A 133 4.39 -1.57 13.00
N ILE A 134 5.35 -0.68 13.23
CA ILE A 134 5.26 0.36 14.26
C ILE A 134 4.09 1.30 13.96
N LEU A 135 3.97 1.79 12.72
CA LEU A 135 2.90 2.71 12.30
C LEU A 135 1.50 2.09 12.42
N GLN A 136 1.38 0.76 12.39
CA GLN A 136 0.10 0.07 12.55
C GLN A 136 -0.27 -0.23 14.00
N LEU A 137 0.63 -0.07 14.99
CA LEU A 137 0.32 -0.37 16.40
C LEU A 137 -0.82 0.50 16.96
N GLY A 138 -0.86 1.78 16.59
CA GLY A 138 -1.95 2.70 16.99
C GLY A 138 -3.29 2.34 16.31
N PRO A 139 -3.34 2.29 14.97
CA PRO A 139 -4.54 1.87 14.23
C PRO A 139 -5.12 0.52 14.67
N LEU A 140 -4.26 -0.44 15.05
CA LEU A 140 -4.68 -1.75 15.52
C LEU A 140 -5.57 -1.67 16.77
N VAL A 141 -5.39 -0.67 17.63
CA VAL A 141 -6.18 -0.47 18.86
C VAL A 141 -7.13 0.73 18.77
N GLY A 142 -7.35 1.24 17.55
CA GLY A 142 -8.34 2.29 17.26
C GLY A 142 -7.87 3.73 17.38
N HIS A 143 -6.55 3.97 17.45
CA HIS A 143 -6.01 5.32 17.36
C HIS A 143 -5.58 5.65 15.93
N ALA A 144 -5.74 6.91 15.53
CA ALA A 144 -5.25 7.36 14.23
C ALA A 144 -3.73 7.14 14.10
N ALA A 145 -3.28 6.79 12.90
CA ALA A 145 -1.85 6.71 12.61
C ALA A 145 -1.22 8.08 12.87
N SER A 146 -0.12 8.12 13.62
CA SER A 146 0.53 9.40 13.96
C SER A 146 1.09 10.04 12.67
N PRO A 147 0.60 11.23 12.29
CA PRO A 147 1.04 11.90 11.07
C PRO A 147 2.48 12.41 11.16
N GLU A 148 3.09 12.39 12.34
CA GLU A 148 4.45 12.85 12.59
C GLU A 148 5.52 11.74 12.41
N GLY A 149 5.12 10.56 11.93
CA GLY A 149 6.02 9.47 11.56
C GLY A 149 6.34 8.48 12.68
N VAL A 150 7.42 7.71 12.47
CA VAL A 150 7.71 6.49 13.26
C VAL A 150 8.15 6.81 14.69
N VAL A 151 9.00 7.84 14.87
CA VAL A 151 9.57 8.19 16.17
C VAL A 151 8.48 8.67 17.15
N THR A 152 7.51 9.41 16.65
CA THR A 152 6.39 9.91 17.45
C THR A 152 5.41 8.80 17.76
N THR A 153 5.15 7.91 16.81
CA THR A 153 4.37 6.68 17.04
C THR A 153 4.98 5.85 18.17
N LEU A 154 6.30 5.65 18.18
CA LEU A 154 7.00 4.92 19.26
C LEU A 154 6.79 5.55 20.64
N LYS A 155 6.82 6.89 20.73
CA LYS A 155 6.57 7.61 21.98
C LYS A 155 5.11 7.54 22.42
N ALA A 156 4.18 7.40 21.47
CA ALA A 156 2.74 7.34 21.73
C ALA A 156 2.24 5.93 22.11
N ILE A 157 3.06 4.88 21.91
CA ILE A 157 2.72 3.49 22.25
C ILE A 157 2.10 3.33 23.64
N PRO A 158 2.69 3.86 24.74
CA PRO A 158 2.11 3.70 26.07
C PRO A 158 0.71 4.30 26.19
N GLY A 159 0.44 5.39 25.47
CA GLY A 159 -0.87 6.03 25.43
C GLY A 159 -1.90 5.17 24.68
N PHE A 160 -1.50 4.54 23.58
CA PHE A 160 -2.39 3.68 22.79
C PHE A 160 -2.92 2.49 23.58
N TYR A 161 -2.06 1.84 24.36
CA TYR A 161 -2.47 0.70 25.19
C TYR A 161 -3.13 1.12 26.51
N GLY A 162 -3.01 2.40 26.89
CA GLY A 162 -3.67 2.94 28.08
C GLY A 162 -5.16 3.22 27.88
N ASN A 163 -5.59 3.53 26.65
CA ASN A 163 -7.00 3.79 26.31
C ASN A 163 -7.41 3.19 24.96
N PRO A 164 -7.37 1.85 24.82
CA PRO A 164 -7.71 1.21 23.55
C PRO A 164 -9.21 1.32 23.24
N VAL A 165 -9.54 1.47 21.97
CA VAL A 165 -10.91 1.26 21.47
C VAL A 165 -11.07 -0.24 21.22
N TRP A 166 -11.80 -0.91 22.11
CA TRP A 166 -11.96 -2.37 22.07
C TRP A 166 -12.57 -2.90 20.79
N ASP A 167 -13.50 -2.16 20.20
CA ASP A 167 -14.13 -2.48 18.91
C ASP A 167 -13.11 -2.55 17.77
N ALA A 168 -12.20 -1.58 17.72
CA ALA A 168 -11.11 -1.55 16.74
C ALA A 168 -10.10 -2.67 16.99
N ALA A 169 -9.74 -2.91 18.27
CA ALA A 169 -8.85 -4.00 18.65
C ALA A 169 -9.42 -5.38 18.25
N LEU A 170 -10.72 -5.60 18.47
CA LEU A 170 -11.41 -6.82 18.09
C LEU A 170 -11.45 -6.99 16.56
N ALA A 171 -11.77 -5.93 15.82
CA ALA A 171 -11.69 -5.94 14.36
C ALA A 171 -10.26 -6.27 13.87
N GLY A 172 -9.24 -5.68 14.47
CA GLY A 172 -7.83 -5.96 14.18
C GLY A 172 -7.44 -7.42 14.43
N VAL A 173 -7.86 -7.99 15.56
CA VAL A 173 -7.65 -9.41 15.87
C VAL A 173 -8.38 -10.31 14.87
N LEU A 174 -9.61 -9.98 14.48
CA LEU A 174 -10.35 -10.72 13.46
C LEU A 174 -9.66 -10.68 12.10
N VAL A 175 -9.14 -9.51 11.68
CA VAL A 175 -8.35 -9.39 10.45
C VAL A 175 -7.12 -10.30 10.51
N LEU A 176 -6.35 -10.25 11.59
CA LEU A 176 -5.16 -11.10 11.77
C LEU A 176 -5.53 -12.60 11.80
N ALA A 177 -6.64 -12.94 12.45
CA ALA A 177 -7.14 -14.31 12.49
C ALA A 177 -7.50 -14.81 11.09
N ILE A 178 -8.22 -14.01 10.28
CA ILE A 178 -8.51 -14.38 8.89
C ILE A 178 -7.22 -14.49 8.08
N MET A 179 -6.29 -13.55 8.23
CA MET A 179 -5.03 -13.57 7.48
C MET A 179 -4.19 -14.82 7.76
N TYR A 180 -4.11 -15.28 9.01
CA TYR A 180 -3.26 -16.40 9.40
C TYR A 180 -3.96 -17.77 9.37
N LEU A 181 -5.26 -17.82 9.69
CA LEU A 181 -6.03 -19.07 9.80
C LEU A 181 -6.72 -19.48 8.50
N THR A 182 -6.76 -18.61 7.48
CA THR A 182 -7.37 -18.97 6.18
C THR A 182 -6.63 -20.18 5.56
N PRO A 183 -7.32 -21.31 5.31
CA PRO A 183 -6.71 -22.47 4.68
C PRO A 183 -6.15 -22.15 3.31
N GLY A 184 -4.97 -22.70 2.99
CA GLY A 184 -4.32 -22.48 1.69
C GLY A 184 -5.16 -22.86 0.47
N ARG A 185 -6.19 -23.72 0.62
CA ARG A 185 -7.15 -24.05 -0.44
C ARG A 185 -8.01 -22.84 -0.82
N ILE A 186 -8.44 -22.06 0.17
CA ILE A 186 -9.26 -20.86 -0.02
C ILE A 186 -8.37 -19.70 -0.49
N ALA A 187 -7.18 -19.56 0.11
CA ALA A 187 -6.21 -18.52 -0.25
C ALA A 187 -5.79 -18.53 -1.73
N LYS A 188 -5.88 -19.70 -2.41
CA LYS A 188 -5.63 -19.83 -3.86
C LYS A 188 -6.69 -19.17 -4.74
N VAL A 189 -7.92 -19.05 -4.24
CA VAL A 189 -9.06 -18.49 -4.99
C VAL A 189 -9.30 -17.03 -4.58
N ALA A 190 -9.29 -16.77 -3.27
CA ALA A 190 -9.51 -15.46 -2.71
C ALA A 190 -8.36 -15.10 -1.76
N PRO A 191 -7.61 -14.01 -2.02
CA PRO A 191 -6.54 -13.57 -1.15
C PRO A 191 -7.04 -13.32 0.29
N PRO A 192 -6.29 -13.74 1.33
CA PRO A 192 -6.71 -13.56 2.72
C PRO A 192 -6.97 -12.09 3.10
N SER A 193 -6.22 -11.15 2.52
CA SER A 193 -6.42 -9.72 2.70
C SER A 193 -7.77 -9.22 2.17
N LEU A 194 -8.22 -9.75 1.03
CA LEU A 194 -9.54 -9.46 0.48
C LEU A 194 -10.63 -10.08 1.33
N LEU A 195 -10.46 -11.32 1.78
CA LEU A 195 -11.42 -12.00 2.65
C LEU A 195 -11.59 -11.24 3.96
N ALA A 196 -10.48 -10.80 4.57
CA ALA A 196 -10.52 -9.98 5.77
C ALA A 196 -11.31 -8.70 5.55
N LEU A 197 -11.09 -8.00 4.44
CA LEU A 197 -11.84 -6.79 4.08
C LEU A 197 -13.35 -7.10 3.91
N LEU A 198 -13.71 -8.11 3.11
CA LEU A 198 -15.11 -8.43 2.80
C LEU A 198 -15.90 -8.98 3.99
N VAL A 199 -15.23 -9.63 4.94
CA VAL A 199 -15.89 -10.23 6.12
C VAL A 199 -15.91 -9.28 7.30
N VAL A 200 -14.79 -8.61 7.59
CA VAL A 200 -14.67 -7.77 8.79
C VAL A 200 -15.42 -6.44 8.62
N THR A 201 -15.45 -5.85 7.42
CA THR A 201 -16.18 -4.60 7.19
C THR A 201 -17.69 -4.68 7.55
N PRO A 202 -18.48 -5.64 7.02
CA PRO A 202 -19.90 -5.74 7.39
C PRO A 202 -20.10 -6.15 8.85
N LEU A 203 -19.22 -7.00 9.40
CA LEU A 203 -19.27 -7.39 10.80
C LEU A 203 -19.03 -6.19 11.72
N ALA A 204 -18.02 -5.39 11.41
CA ALA A 204 -17.72 -4.17 12.16
C ALA A 204 -18.87 -3.17 12.07
N TYR A 205 -19.44 -2.97 10.88
CA TYR A 205 -20.58 -2.08 10.70
C TYR A 205 -21.81 -2.50 11.52
N ALA A 206 -22.05 -3.81 11.68
CA ALA A 206 -23.21 -4.32 12.41
C ALA A 206 -22.98 -4.45 13.93
N PHE A 207 -21.76 -4.77 14.37
CA PHE A 207 -21.48 -5.18 15.75
C PHE A 207 -20.41 -4.36 16.48
N LEU A 208 -19.66 -3.50 15.77
CA LEU A 208 -18.54 -2.72 16.32
C LEU A 208 -18.67 -1.24 15.96
N PRO A 209 -19.72 -0.55 16.48
CA PRO A 209 -20.05 0.81 16.06
C PRO A 209 -18.99 1.85 16.45
N ASP A 210 -18.17 1.58 17.47
CA ASP A 210 -17.13 2.52 17.93
C ASP A 210 -15.82 2.35 17.15
N ALA A 211 -15.73 1.38 16.23
CA ALA A 211 -14.55 1.17 15.40
C ALA A 211 -14.38 2.33 14.39
N PRO A 212 -13.19 2.97 14.32
CA PRO A 212 -12.93 4.03 13.34
C PRO A 212 -13.06 3.52 11.89
N THR A 213 -13.76 4.28 11.05
CA THR A 213 -13.90 3.98 9.62
C THR A 213 -12.87 4.73 8.78
N ILE A 214 -12.57 4.16 7.63
CA ILE A 214 -11.64 4.73 6.66
C ILE A 214 -12.48 5.33 5.52
N GLY A 215 -13.03 6.51 5.76
CA GLY A 215 -13.98 7.18 4.87
C GLY A 215 -15.21 7.66 5.62
#